data_AF-A0A2S0KFM0-F1
#
_entry.id   AF-A0A2S0KFM0-F1
#
_cell.length_a   1.000
_cell.length_b   1.000
_cell.length_c   1.000
_cell.angle_alpha   90.00
_cell.angle_beta   90.00
_cell.angle_gamma   90.00
#
_symmetry.space_group_name_H-M   'P 1'
#
loop_
_entity.id
_entity.type
_entity.pdbx_description
1 polymer ?
#
loop_
_entity_poly.entity_id
_entity_poly.type
_entity_poly.pdbx_seq_one_letter_code
_entity_poly.pdbx_strand_id
1 'polypeptide(L)' 'MRLTEFTEFMHNEFGQRTADAMLVDHVIPELGGRTGAEAIEAGIDPREVWRALCRDFDVPPERWWPDL' A
#
# COMPACT_ATOMS: atom_id res chain seq x y z
N MET A 1 -9.36 -2.42 5.19
CA MET A 1 -8.62 -2.33 6.49
C MET A 1 -8.72 -0.89 6.98
N ARG A 2 -8.49 -0.59 8.26
CA ARG A 2 -8.43 0.81 8.71
C ARG A 2 -7.18 1.49 8.14
N LEU A 3 -7.22 2.81 7.98
CA LEU A 3 -6.09 3.57 7.47
C LEU A 3 -4.84 3.42 8.34
N THR A 4 -5.00 3.39 9.67
CA THR A 4 -3.88 3.16 10.60
C THR A 4 -3.22 1.79 10.40
N GLU A 5 -4.02 0.73 10.23
CA GLU A 5 -3.50 -0.63 9.97
C GLU A 5 -2.73 -0.66 8.63
N PHE A 6 -3.22 0.04 7.62
CA PHE A 6 -2.53 0.19 6.34
C PHE A 6 -1.17 0.88 6.48
N THR A 7 -1.12 2.01 7.20
CA THR A 7 0.13 2.72 7.48
C THR A 7 1.12 1.81 8.22
N GLU A 8 0.66 1.05 9.21
CA GLU A 8 1.49 0.09 9.93
C GLU A 8 2.04 -1.00 9.01
N PHE A 9 1.23 -1.55 8.10
CA PHE A 9 1.70 -2.58 7.15
C PHE A 9 2.75 -2.03 6.20
N MET A 10 2.50 -0.83 5.65
CA MET A 10 3.46 -0.13 4.80
C MET A 10 4.79 0.10 5.52
N HIS A 11 4.74 0.57 6.77
CA HIS A 11 5.93 0.83 7.57
C HIS A 11 6.67 -0.45 7.97
N ASN A 12 5.95 -1.54 8.24
CA ASN A 12 6.54 -2.82 8.61
C ASN A 12 7.25 -3.50 7.42
N GLU A 13 6.66 -3.47 6.22
CA GLU A 13 7.26 -4.14 5.05
C GLU A 13 8.38 -3.32 4.42
N PHE A 14 8.20 -2.00 4.30
CA PHE A 14 9.13 -1.16 3.52
C PHE A 14 9.97 -0.22 4.39
N GLY A 15 9.65 -0.08 5.68
CA GLY A 15 10.23 0.92 6.57
C GLY A 15 9.60 2.31 6.36
N GLN A 16 9.45 3.05 7.45
CA GLN A 16 8.71 4.33 7.48
C GLN A 16 9.10 5.30 6.36
N ARG A 17 10.39 5.64 6.21
CA ARG A 17 10.84 6.61 5.21
C ARG A 17 10.52 6.18 3.77
N THR A 18 10.76 4.91 3.44
CA THR A 18 10.55 4.38 2.09
C THR A 18 9.06 4.27 1.80
N ALA A 19 8.29 3.76 2.76
CA ALA A 19 6.84 3.68 2.67
C ALA A 19 6.19 5.05 2.43
N ASP A 20 6.58 6.07 3.19
CA ASP A 20 6.03 7.42 3.06
C ASP A 20 6.33 8.01 1.67
N ALA A 21 7.52 7.77 1.12
CA ALA A 21 7.87 8.17 -0.25
C ALA A 21 7.07 7.39 -1.30
N MET A 22 6.95 6.07 -1.15
CA MET A 22 6.17 5.22 -2.06
C MET A 22 4.70 5.68 -2.17
N LEU A 23 4.09 6.11 -1.07
CA LEU A 23 2.70 6.57 -1.07
C LEU A 23 2.47 7.79 -1.97
N VAL A 24 3.47 8.65 -2.14
CA VAL A 24 3.33 9.91 -2.91
C VAL A 24 4.03 9.86 -4.27
N ASP A 25 5.03 9.01 -4.46
CA ASP A 25 5.87 8.99 -5.67
C ASP A 25 5.57 7.79 -6.58
N HIS A 26 5.08 6.66 -6.04
CA HIS A 26 4.84 5.45 -6.83
C HIS A 26 3.43 5.46 -7.42
N VAL A 27 3.36 5.53 -8.75
CA VAL A 27 2.11 5.42 -9.51
C VAL A 27 1.74 3.95 -9.66
N ILE A 28 0.51 3.59 -9.27
CA ILE A 28 -0.04 2.23 -9.29
C ILE A 28 -0.96 2.09 -10.51
N PRO A 29 -0.53 1.41 -11.60
CA PRO A 29 -1.33 1.31 -12.82
C PRO A 29 -2.68 0.60 -12.62
N GLU A 30 -2.72 -0.40 -11.74
CA GLU A 30 -3.94 -1.15 -11.40
C GLU A 30 -5.03 -0.25 -10.81
N LEU A 31 -4.66 0.84 -10.13
CA LEU A 31 -5.58 1.80 -9.51
C LEU A 31 -5.87 3.00 -10.40
N GLY A 32 -5.73 2.83 -11.72
CA GLY A 32 -6.00 3.87 -12.71
C GLY A 32 -4.87 4.90 -12.82
N GLY A 33 -3.63 4.51 -12.51
CA GLY A 33 -2.47 5.40 -12.59
C GLY A 33 -2.42 6.44 -11.47
N ARG A 34 -2.95 6.09 -10.29
CA ARG A 34 -2.89 6.92 -9.07
C ARG A 34 -1.74 6.49 -8.19
N THR A 35 -1.21 7.40 -7.39
CA THR A 35 -0.35 7.06 -6.26
C THR A 35 -1.16 6.43 -5.13
N GLY A 36 -0.48 5.85 -4.13
CA GLY A 36 -1.14 5.30 -2.94
C GLY A 36 -1.95 6.37 -2.19
N ALA A 37 -1.40 7.57 -2.04
CA ALA A 37 -2.08 8.70 -1.39
C ALA A 37 -3.32 9.15 -2.20
N GLU A 38 -3.18 9.32 -3.52
CA GLU A 38 -4.29 9.70 -4.39
C GLU A 38 -5.42 8.64 -4.40
N ALA A 39 -5.06 7.36 -4.36
CA ALA A 39 -6.03 6.26 -4.27
C ALA A 39 -6.85 6.32 -2.97
N ILE A 40 -6.18 6.56 -1.84
CA ILE A 40 -6.85 6.72 -0.54
C ILE A 40 -7.77 7.95 -0.53
N GLU A 41 -7.30 9.09 -1.04
CA GLU A 41 -8.12 10.30 -1.17
C GLU A 41 -9.34 10.10 -2.07
N ALA A 42 -9.20 9.30 -3.12
CA ALA A 42 -10.30 8.90 -4.00
C ALA A 42 -11.27 7.89 -3.38
N GLY A 43 -11.03 7.44 -2.13
CA GLY A 43 -11.91 6.54 -1.39
C GLY A 43 -11.70 5.05 -1.70
N ILE A 44 -10.59 4.66 -2.33
CA ILE A 44 -10.25 3.25 -2.54
C ILE A 44 -9.94 2.60 -1.17
N ASP A 45 -10.40 1.36 -0.95
CA ASP A 45 -10.15 0.68 0.33
C ASP A 45 -8.63 0.51 0.54
N PRO A 46 -8.08 0.84 1.73
CA PRO A 46 -6.64 0.71 1.97
C PRO A 46 -6.10 -0.72 1.77
N ARG A 47 -6.94 -1.75 1.90
CA ARG A 47 -6.58 -3.14 1.62
C ARG A 47 -6.36 -3.38 0.14
N GLU A 48 -7.11 -2.70 -0.72
CA GLU A 48 -6.92 -2.76 -2.17
C GLU A 48 -5.61 -2.06 -2.55
N VAL A 49 -5.35 -0.89 -1.99
CA VAL A 49 -4.08 -0.16 -2.17
C VAL A 49 -2.89 -1.00 -1.73
N TRP A 50 -2.96 -1.60 -0.53
CA TRP A 50 -1.93 -2.51 -0.03
C TRP A 50 -1.65 -3.67 -0.99
N ARG A 51 -2.70 -4.36 -1.45
CA ARG A 51 -2.56 -5.51 -2.36
C ARG A 51 -1.95 -5.13 -3.70
N ALA A 52 -2.29 -3.95 -4.23
CA ALA A 52 -1.71 -3.46 -5.47
C ALA A 52 -0.22 -3.14 -5.30
N LEU A 53 0.16 -2.47 -4.20
CA LEU A 53 1.56 -2.24 -3.86
C LEU A 53 2.32 -3.56 -3.64
N CYS A 54 1.74 -4.52 -2.93
CA CYS A 54 2.36 -5.82 -2.76
C CYS A 54 2.64 -6.54 -4.09
N ARG A 55 1.75 -6.39 -5.09
CA ARG A 55 1.99 -6.93 -6.43
C ARG A 55 3.10 -6.18 -7.15
N ASP A 56 3.08 -4.85 -7.14
CA ASP A 56 4.08 -4.03 -7.85
C ASP A 56 5.49 -4.22 -7.30
N PHE A 57 5.62 -4.53 -6.00
CA PHE A 57 6.90 -4.69 -5.31
C PHE A 57 7.24 -6.16 -4.97
N ASP A 58 6.53 -7.11 -5.58
CA ASP A 58 6.77 -8.55 -5.41
C ASP A 58 6.83 -9.00 -3.93
N VAL A 59 6.00 -8.39 -3.06
CA VAL A 59 5.88 -8.81 -1.67
C VAL A 59 5.28 -10.22 -1.64
N PRO A 60 5.89 -11.19 -0.93
CA PRO A 60 5.36 -12.54 -0.85
C PRO A 60 3.93 -12.60 -0.29
N PRO A 61 3.00 -13.38 -0.87
CA PRO A 61 1.60 -13.44 -0.44
C PRO A 61 1.39 -13.75 1.06
N GLU A 62 2.28 -14.54 1.65
CA GLU A 62 2.29 -14.85 3.09
C GLU A 62 2.50 -13.63 3.99
N ARG A 63 2.94 -12.48 3.45
CA ARG A 63 3.15 -11.23 4.19
C ARG A 63 2.07 -10.19 3.99
N TRP A 64 1.12 -10.43 3.08
CA TRP A 64 0.06 -9.45 2.80
C TRP A 64 -0.93 -9.34 3.96
N TRP A 65 -0.91 -10.31 4.88
CA TRP A 65 -1.70 -10.33 6.11
C TRP A 65 -0.79 -10.79 7.25
N PRO A 66 -0.30 -9.88 8.11
CA PRO A 66 0.22 -10.29 9.40
C PRO A 66 -0.94 -10.92 10.20
N ASP A 67 -0.69 -12.14 10.69
CA ASP A 67 -1.54 -12.93 11.60
C ASP A 67 -2.79 -13.66 11.03
N LEU A 68 -2.68 -14.30 9.86
CA LEU A 68 -3.53 -15.46 9.49
C LEU A 68 -2.79 -16.78 9.67
#